data_AF-A0A7G9R160-F1
#
_entry.id   AF-A0A7G9R160-F1
#
_cell.length_a   1.000
_cell.length_b   1.000
_cell.length_c   1.000
_cell.angle_alpha   90.00
_cell.angle_beta   90.00
_cell.angle_gamma   90.00
#
_symmetry.space_group_name_H-M   'P 1'
#
loop_
_entity.id
_entity.type
_entity.pdbx_description
1 polymer ?
#
loop_
_entity_poly.entity_id
_entity_poly.type
_entity_poly.pdbx_seq_one_letter_code
_entity_poly.pdbx_strand_id
1 'polypeptide(L)'
;MADGWGAVTMIPGSPVTGSQADWAIVLAAGRALHDATAHLPRPPFLEARTDAWARADRATWGSHPIDVPADLSELVSRLREAFAPLGPDQLIHGDLTNNVLVAKGASPGIIDFSPYWRSPQYAKGVVVADALCWHAAPPDLRLSLEVPLSAVARGLHFRLLTSIEMNTRSEPAIRIREDLNRYQLVMDAIGL
;
A
#
# COMPACT_ATOMS: atom_id res chain seq x y z
N MET A 1 7.89 9.81 -25.40
CA MET A 1 7.06 8.66 -25.81
C MET A 1 7.03 8.62 -27.32
N ALA A 2 7.11 7.45 -27.94
CA ALA A 2 7.00 7.25 -29.39
C ALA A 2 5.97 6.14 -29.63
N ASP A 3 4.89 6.42 -30.37
CA ASP A 3 3.82 5.45 -30.67
C ASP A 3 3.24 4.71 -29.46
N GLY A 4 3.08 5.41 -28.33
CA GLY A 4 2.60 4.83 -27.07
C GLY A 4 3.68 4.14 -26.23
N TRP A 5 4.91 4.04 -26.73
CA TRP A 5 6.05 3.49 -25.99
C TRP A 5 6.81 4.58 -25.22
N GLY A 6 7.10 4.29 -23.96
CA GLY A 6 8.04 5.03 -23.14
C GLY A 6 9.32 4.23 -22.94
N ALA A 7 10.45 4.92 -22.82
CA ALA A 7 11.68 4.35 -22.29
C ALA A 7 12.03 5.11 -21.02
N VAL A 8 12.45 4.37 -19.99
CA VAL A 8 12.99 4.93 -18.75
C VAL A 8 14.45 4.53 -18.64
N THR A 9 15.25 5.38 -17.99
CA THR A 9 16.63 5.02 -17.67
C THR A 9 16.62 3.80 -16.74
N MET A 10 17.43 2.79 -17.07
CA MET A 10 17.62 1.65 -16.18
C MET A 10 18.24 2.11 -14.87
N ILE A 11 17.60 1.76 -13.75
CA ILE A 11 18.09 2.07 -12.41
C ILE A 11 18.72 0.79 -11.85
N PRO A 12 20.02 0.81 -11.47
CA PRO A 12 20.68 -0.37 -10.93
C PRO A 12 20.15 -0.73 -9.54
N GLY A 13 20.13 -2.03 -9.23
CA GLY A 13 19.79 -2.55 -7.91
C GLY A 13 18.78 -3.68 -7.96
N SER A 14 18.46 -4.19 -6.79
CA SER A 14 17.45 -5.24 -6.60
C SER A 14 16.31 -4.74 -5.71
N PRO A 15 15.06 -5.19 -5.93
CA PRO A 15 13.95 -4.89 -5.05
C PRO A 15 14.23 -5.29 -3.60
N VAL A 16 13.82 -4.45 -2.66
CA VAL A 16 13.81 -4.78 -1.23
C VAL A 16 12.63 -5.72 -0.94
N THR A 17 12.92 -6.96 -0.56
CA THR A 17 11.91 -8.01 -0.35
C THR A 17 12.37 -9.09 0.62
N GLY A 18 11.42 -9.80 1.22
CA GLY A 18 11.66 -10.96 2.09
C GLY A 18 11.70 -10.61 3.58
N SER A 19 11.85 -11.63 4.43
CA SER A 19 11.77 -11.50 5.89
C SER A 19 12.91 -10.72 6.52
N GLN A 20 14.04 -10.61 5.82
CA GLN A 20 15.22 -9.84 6.24
C GLN A 20 15.36 -8.52 5.47
N ALA A 21 14.30 -8.08 4.79
CA ALA A 21 14.28 -6.82 4.08
C ALA A 21 14.51 -5.64 5.02
N ASP A 22 15.35 -4.70 4.59
CA ASP A 22 15.50 -3.41 5.25
C ASP A 22 14.32 -2.50 4.88
N TRP A 23 13.20 -2.64 5.59
CA TRP A 23 12.02 -1.81 5.36
C TRP A 23 12.26 -0.33 5.66
N ALA A 24 13.26 0.00 6.49
CA ALA A 24 13.59 1.39 6.79
C ALA A 24 14.12 2.10 5.53
N ILE A 25 14.90 1.41 4.69
CA ILE A 25 15.38 1.99 3.42
C ILE A 25 14.23 2.29 2.44
N VAL A 26 13.18 1.46 2.44
CA VAL A 26 11.98 1.65 1.60
C VAL A 26 11.23 2.90 2.06
N LEU A 27 11.02 3.06 3.36
CA LEU A 27 10.35 4.24 3.92
C LEU A 27 11.18 5.50 3.73
N ALA A 28 12.51 5.43 3.86
CA ALA A 28 13.40 6.55 3.62
C ALA A 28 13.36 7.02 2.16
N ALA A 29 13.38 6.08 1.20
CA ALA A 29 13.23 6.39 -0.21
C ALA A 29 11.87 7.04 -0.51
N GLY A 30 10.78 6.46 0.02
CA GLY A 30 9.44 7.02 -0.11
C GLY A 30 9.35 8.45 0.45
N ARG A 31 9.91 8.68 1.65
CA ARG A 31 9.96 10.01 2.27
C ARG A 31 10.69 11.02 1.39
N ALA A 32 11.83 10.66 0.82
CA ALA A 32 12.58 11.55 -0.07
C ALA A 32 11.77 11.94 -1.31
N LEU A 33 11.04 10.99 -1.91
CA LEU A 33 10.14 11.26 -3.03
C LEU A 33 8.97 12.18 -2.63
N HIS A 34 8.32 11.90 -1.49
CA HIS A 34 7.18 12.69 -1.02
C HIS A 34 7.60 14.12 -0.69
N ASP A 35 8.72 14.30 0.03
CA ASP A 35 9.29 15.63 0.31
C ASP A 35 9.59 16.39 -1.00
N ALA A 36 10.18 15.71 -2.00
CA ALA A 36 10.48 16.32 -3.30
C ALA A 36 9.23 16.69 -4.12
N THR A 37 8.09 16.06 -3.86
CA THR A 37 6.84 16.24 -4.63
C THR A 37 5.75 16.97 -3.86
N ALA A 38 5.96 17.30 -2.58
CA ALA A 38 4.98 17.91 -1.70
C ALA A 38 4.40 19.25 -2.18
N HIS A 39 5.15 19.98 -3.02
CA HIS A 39 4.75 21.27 -3.59
C HIS A 39 3.87 21.13 -4.84
N LEU A 40 3.75 19.93 -5.41
CA LEU A 40 2.99 19.70 -6.63
C LEU A 40 1.48 19.73 -6.34
N PRO A 41 0.66 20.32 -7.22
CA PRO A 41 -0.79 20.28 -7.09
C PRO A 41 -1.31 18.86 -7.32
N ARG A 42 -2.54 18.59 -6.85
CA ARG A 42 -3.23 17.33 -7.12
C ARG A 42 -3.36 17.08 -8.61
N PRO A 43 -2.79 15.99 -9.17
CA PRO A 43 -2.91 15.74 -10.59
C PRO A 43 -4.36 15.41 -10.99
N PRO A 44 -4.93 16.08 -12.01
CA PRO A 44 -6.35 15.94 -12.36
C PRO A 44 -6.71 14.52 -12.85
N PHE A 45 -5.75 13.81 -13.45
CA PHE A 45 -5.98 12.44 -13.94
C PHE A 45 -6.29 11.44 -12.81
N LEU A 46 -5.96 11.74 -11.56
CA LEU A 46 -6.26 10.84 -10.42
C LEU A 46 -7.76 10.63 -10.25
N GLU A 47 -8.59 11.62 -10.60
CA GLU A 47 -10.04 11.53 -10.52
C GLU A 47 -10.62 10.62 -11.61
N ALA A 48 -9.99 10.60 -12.79
CA ALA A 48 -10.43 9.81 -13.93
C ALA A 48 -10.08 8.32 -13.81
N ARG A 49 -9.24 7.91 -12.84
CA ARG A 49 -8.84 6.52 -12.66
C ARG A 49 -10.02 5.66 -12.20
N THR A 50 -10.35 4.64 -12.98
CA THR A 50 -11.43 3.69 -12.68
C THR A 50 -10.94 2.27 -12.44
N ASP A 51 -9.63 2.03 -12.40
CA ASP A 51 -9.04 0.72 -12.14
C ASP A 51 -9.36 0.17 -10.72
N ALA A 52 -9.13 -1.13 -10.50
CA ALA A 52 -9.44 -1.80 -9.23
C ALA A 52 -8.77 -1.12 -8.02
N TRP A 53 -7.51 -0.70 -8.16
CA TRP A 53 -6.79 0.01 -7.11
C TRP A 53 -7.39 1.39 -6.83
N ALA A 54 -7.78 2.14 -7.86
CA ALA A 54 -8.45 3.44 -7.68
C ALA A 54 -9.81 3.31 -6.97
N ARG A 55 -10.57 2.23 -7.23
CA ARG A 55 -11.81 1.94 -6.52
C ARG A 55 -11.57 1.54 -5.06
N ALA A 56 -10.59 0.67 -4.81
CA ALA A 56 -10.21 0.26 -3.45
C ALA A 56 -9.66 1.43 -2.61
N ASP A 57 -8.88 2.33 -3.21
CA ASP A 57 -8.43 3.56 -2.54
C ASP A 57 -9.62 4.43 -2.15
N ARG A 58 -10.51 4.76 -3.09
CA ARG A 58 -11.72 5.56 -2.78
C ARG A 58 -12.54 4.93 -1.64
N ALA A 59 -12.80 3.63 -1.72
CA ALA A 59 -13.57 2.89 -0.72
C ALA A 59 -12.89 2.87 0.67
N THR A 60 -11.55 2.84 0.71
CA THR A 60 -10.77 2.96 1.96
C THR A 60 -10.91 4.32 2.61
N TRP A 61 -11.15 5.37 1.82
CA TRP A 61 -11.38 6.73 2.30
C TRP A 61 -12.87 7.10 2.36
N GLY A 62 -13.75 6.10 2.35
CA GLY A 62 -15.20 6.27 2.55
C GLY A 62 -15.97 6.78 1.33
N SER A 63 -15.31 6.94 0.18
CA SER A 63 -15.95 7.32 -1.07
C SER A 63 -16.21 6.07 -1.92
N HIS A 64 -17.39 5.88 -2.50
CA HIS A 64 -17.68 4.74 -3.39
C HIS A 64 -17.41 3.37 -2.73
N PRO A 65 -18.29 2.93 -1.80
CA PRO A 65 -18.11 1.64 -1.13
C PRO A 65 -18.11 0.47 -2.12
N ILE A 66 -17.38 -0.58 -1.77
CA ILE A 66 -17.31 -1.85 -2.51
C ILE A 66 -18.18 -2.88 -1.77
N ASP A 67 -18.86 -3.74 -2.52
CA ASP A 67 -19.61 -4.86 -1.96
C ASP A 67 -18.64 -5.89 -1.39
N VAL A 68 -18.61 -5.99 -0.06
CA VAL A 68 -17.72 -6.90 0.67
C VAL A 68 -18.43 -8.25 0.88
N PRO A 69 -17.82 -9.38 0.53
CA PRO A 69 -18.36 -10.70 0.86
C PRO A 69 -18.62 -10.85 2.36
N ALA A 70 -19.72 -11.51 2.74
CA ALA A 70 -20.12 -11.65 4.14
C ALA A 70 -18.99 -12.20 5.04
N ASP A 71 -18.23 -13.18 4.55
CA ASP A 71 -17.09 -13.80 5.23
C ASP A 71 -15.96 -12.80 5.58
N LEU A 72 -15.87 -11.66 4.90
CA LEU A 72 -14.84 -10.63 5.08
C LEU A 72 -15.38 -9.36 5.77
N SER A 73 -16.70 -9.28 5.99
CA SER A 73 -17.35 -8.07 6.53
C SER A 73 -16.84 -7.68 7.91
N GLU A 74 -16.61 -8.66 8.79
CA GLU A 74 -16.09 -8.44 10.14
C GLU A 74 -14.65 -7.89 10.14
N LEU A 75 -13.78 -8.45 9.28
CA LEU A 75 -12.42 -7.94 9.11
C LEU A 75 -12.42 -6.48 8.66
N VAL A 76 -13.27 -6.14 7.67
CA VAL A 76 -13.39 -4.78 7.16
C VAL A 76 -13.88 -3.82 8.26
N SER A 77 -14.84 -4.24 9.08
CA SER A 77 -15.35 -3.44 10.20
C SER A 77 -14.27 -3.17 11.24
N ARG A 78 -13.57 -4.20 11.73
CA ARG A 78 -12.46 -4.07 12.69
C ARG A 78 -11.34 -3.15 12.19
N LEU A 79 -10.97 -3.26 10.91
CA LEU A 79 -9.96 -2.37 10.31
C LEU A 79 -10.41 -0.90 10.36
N ARG A 80 -11.69 -0.63 10.09
CA ARG A 80 -12.26 0.73 10.09
C ARG A 80 -12.31 1.33 11.49
N GLU A 81 -12.53 0.54 12.53
CA GLU A 81 -12.52 0.99 13.93
C GLU A 81 -11.16 1.58 14.34
N ALA A 82 -10.07 1.10 13.73
CA ALA A 82 -8.72 1.61 13.97
C ALA A 82 -8.37 2.88 13.17
N PHE A 83 -9.28 3.43 12.37
CA PHE A 83 -9.00 4.60 11.55
C PHE A 83 -8.94 5.87 12.38
N ALA A 84 -7.87 6.64 12.17
CA ALA A 84 -7.63 7.96 12.71
C ALA A 84 -7.09 8.89 11.60
N PRO A 85 -7.13 10.23 11.79
CA PRO A 85 -6.52 11.17 10.86
C PRO A 85 -5.02 10.91 10.68
N LEU A 86 -4.53 10.99 9.43
CA LEU A 86 -3.13 10.73 9.08
C LEU A 86 -2.33 12.00 8.70
N GLY A 87 -2.92 13.18 8.88
CA GLY A 87 -2.34 14.45 8.41
C GLY A 87 -2.76 14.82 6.98
N PRO A 88 -2.14 15.86 6.40
CA PRO A 88 -2.55 16.43 5.13
C PRO A 88 -2.21 15.52 3.94
N ASP A 89 -3.05 15.58 2.91
CA ASP A 89 -2.83 14.86 1.66
C ASP A 89 -1.85 15.59 0.73
N GLN A 90 -1.05 14.81 0.01
CA GLN A 90 -0.17 15.28 -1.07
C GLN A 90 0.00 14.18 -2.12
N LEU A 91 0.80 14.45 -3.16
CA LEU A 91 1.20 13.42 -4.11
C LEU A 91 2.12 12.40 -3.42
N ILE A 92 1.70 11.13 -3.41
CA ILE A 92 2.50 10.03 -2.87
C ILE A 92 2.63 8.90 -3.90
N HIS A 93 3.64 8.06 -3.70
CA HIS A 93 3.67 6.72 -4.29
C HIS A 93 2.95 5.73 -3.37
N GLY A 94 1.85 5.16 -3.85
CA GLY A 94 1.02 4.24 -3.05
C GLY A 94 1.42 2.77 -3.10
N ASP A 95 2.56 2.43 -3.71
CA ASP A 95 2.98 1.04 -3.96
C ASP A 95 4.51 0.92 -3.88
N LEU A 96 5.11 1.33 -2.76
CA LEU A 96 6.58 1.34 -2.61
C LEU A 96 7.17 -0.06 -2.42
N THR A 97 6.39 -1.03 -1.93
CA THR A 97 6.84 -2.40 -1.73
C THR A 97 7.24 -3.04 -3.05
N ASN A 98 8.42 -3.67 -3.11
CA ASN A 98 9.07 -4.17 -4.34
C ASN A 98 9.47 -3.12 -5.40
N ASN A 99 9.08 -1.85 -5.24
CA ASN A 99 9.38 -0.77 -6.19
C ASN A 99 10.51 0.16 -5.72
N VAL A 100 11.23 -0.24 -4.66
CA VAL A 100 12.48 0.40 -4.23
C VAL A 100 13.65 -0.54 -4.52
N LEU A 101 14.58 -0.05 -5.35
CA LEU A 101 15.78 -0.76 -5.76
C LEU A 101 16.98 -0.30 -4.91
N VAL A 102 17.75 -1.26 -4.40
CA VAL A 102 18.96 -1.00 -3.63
C VAL A 102 20.16 -1.62 -4.33
N ALA A 103 21.22 -0.82 -4.48
CA ALA A 103 22.51 -1.24 -5.01
C ALA A 103 23.63 -0.78 -4.07
N LYS A 104 24.71 -1.55 -4.00
CA LYS A 104 25.87 -1.21 -3.17
C LYS A 104 26.49 0.12 -3.64
N GLY A 105 26.55 1.10 -2.74
CA GLY A 105 27.19 2.40 -3.00
C GLY A 105 26.35 3.38 -3.81
N ALA A 106 25.06 3.10 -4.04
CA ALA A 106 24.13 4.02 -4.68
C ALA A 106 22.99 4.41 -3.73
N SER A 107 22.39 5.58 -3.97
CA SER A 107 21.11 5.93 -3.33
C SER A 107 19.99 5.00 -3.81
N PRO A 108 18.99 4.70 -2.96
CA PRO A 108 17.85 3.88 -3.36
C PRO A 108 17.14 4.47 -4.58
N GLY A 109 16.83 3.61 -5.55
CA GLY A 109 16.04 3.94 -6.72
C GLY A 109 14.56 3.66 -6.50
N ILE A 110 13.68 4.47 -7.08
CA ILE A 110 12.24 4.21 -7.11
C ILE A 110 11.83 3.95 -8.56
N ILE A 111 11.11 2.86 -8.79
CA ILE A 111 10.53 2.49 -10.07
C ILE A 111 9.00 2.45 -9.98
N ASP A 112 8.32 2.28 -11.12
CA ASP A 112 6.89 2.01 -11.21
C ASP A 112 5.99 2.94 -10.36
N PHE A 113 6.29 4.24 -10.46
CA PHE A 113 5.62 5.28 -9.68
C PHE A 113 4.09 5.22 -9.86
N SER A 114 3.41 4.90 -8.76
CA SER A 114 1.95 4.75 -8.68
C SER A 114 1.36 5.91 -7.88
N PRO A 115 0.87 6.97 -8.54
CA PRO A 115 0.49 8.22 -7.88
C PRO A 115 -0.87 8.12 -7.15
N TYR A 116 -0.91 8.61 -5.91
CA TYR A 116 -2.14 8.83 -5.13
C TYR A 116 -2.11 10.21 -4.47
N TRP A 117 -3.28 10.72 -4.10
CA TRP A 117 -3.40 11.97 -3.34
C TRP A 117 -3.81 11.68 -1.90
N ARG A 118 -2.83 11.40 -1.04
CA ARG A 118 -3.02 10.93 0.34
C ARG A 118 -1.88 11.41 1.24
N SER A 119 -2.05 11.32 2.56
CA SER A 119 -0.96 11.54 3.51
C SER A 119 0.24 10.60 3.25
N PRO A 120 1.50 11.08 3.36
CA PRO A 120 2.69 10.22 3.32
C PRO A 120 2.67 9.08 4.37
N GLN A 121 1.99 9.29 5.51
CA GLN A 121 1.82 8.23 6.51
C GLN A 121 1.04 7.04 5.95
N TYR A 122 0.09 7.28 5.04
CA TYR A 122 -0.63 6.20 4.39
C TYR A 122 0.29 5.33 3.52
N ALA A 123 1.23 5.92 2.78
CA ALA A 123 2.24 5.17 2.03
C ALA A 123 3.09 4.28 2.94
N LYS A 124 3.53 4.80 4.11
CA LYS A 124 4.22 3.98 5.12
C LYS A 124 3.36 2.81 5.60
N GLY A 125 2.06 3.09 5.83
CA GLY A 125 1.08 2.10 6.24
C GLY A 125 0.91 0.95 5.23
N VAL A 126 0.86 1.26 3.94
CA VAL A 126 0.80 0.25 2.87
C VAL A 126 2.05 -0.62 2.87
N VAL A 127 3.25 -0.03 2.99
CA VAL A 127 4.51 -0.80 3.06
C VAL A 127 4.52 -1.78 4.22
N VAL A 128 4.11 -1.34 5.42
CA VAL A 128 4.06 -2.22 6.60
C VAL A 128 2.98 -3.29 6.45
N ALA A 129 1.80 -2.94 5.93
CA ALA A 129 0.75 -3.92 5.64
C ALA A 129 1.27 -5.00 4.68
N ASP A 130 1.99 -4.60 3.62
CA ASP A 130 2.53 -5.55 2.66
C ASP A 130 3.62 -6.43 3.26
N ALA A 131 4.52 -5.83 4.03
CA ALA A 131 5.60 -6.52 4.71
C ALA A 131 5.07 -7.64 5.62
N LEU A 132 3.99 -7.36 6.37
CA LEU A 132 3.34 -8.31 7.26
C LEU A 132 2.58 -9.39 6.48
N CYS A 133 1.85 -9.02 5.42
CA CYS A 133 1.00 -9.96 4.68
C CYS A 133 1.76 -10.88 3.72
N TRP A 134 2.82 -10.41 3.07
CA TRP A 134 3.48 -11.14 1.97
C TRP A 134 4.99 -11.32 2.13
N HIS A 135 5.63 -10.68 3.10
CA HIS A 135 7.08 -10.76 3.26
C HIS A 135 7.52 -11.30 4.62
N ALA A 136 6.61 -11.89 5.40
CA ALA A 136 6.89 -12.51 6.70
C ALA A 136 7.67 -11.58 7.65
N ALA A 137 7.39 -10.27 7.59
CA ALA A 137 7.95 -9.32 8.53
C ALA A 137 7.40 -9.56 9.94
N PRO A 138 8.16 -9.23 10.99
CA PRO A 138 7.71 -9.45 12.36
C PRO A 138 6.56 -8.47 12.73
N PRO A 139 5.62 -8.86 13.61
CA PRO A 139 4.45 -8.02 13.96
C PRO A 139 4.81 -6.66 14.59
N ASP A 140 5.96 -6.57 15.25
CA ASP A 140 6.46 -5.35 15.88
C ASP A 140 7.11 -4.37 14.87
N LEU A 141 7.20 -4.72 13.57
CA LEU A 141 7.79 -3.87 12.53
C LEU A 141 7.20 -2.45 12.54
N ARG A 142 5.88 -2.32 12.75
CA ARG A 142 5.22 -1.01 12.80
C ARG A 142 5.75 -0.12 13.93
N LEU A 143 6.12 -0.72 15.07
CA LEU A 143 6.66 0.01 16.22
C LEU A 143 8.10 0.44 15.92
N SER A 144 8.91 -0.48 15.39
CA SER A 144 10.29 -0.22 15.00
C SER A 144 10.44 0.87 13.93
N LEU A 145 9.44 1.03 13.06
CA LEU A 145 9.39 2.05 11.99
C LEU A 145 8.51 3.26 12.33
N GLU A 146 7.98 3.32 13.55
CA GLU A 146 7.09 4.39 14.03
C GLU A 146 5.95 4.67 13.03
N VAL A 147 5.27 3.61 12.59
CA VAL A 147 4.11 3.68 11.69
C VAL A 147 2.83 3.60 12.52
N PRO A 148 1.95 4.62 12.47
CA PRO A 148 0.71 4.62 13.22
C PRO A 148 -0.16 3.40 12.89
N LEU A 149 -0.84 2.85 13.89
CA LEU A 149 -1.75 1.71 13.69
C LEU A 149 -2.82 2.02 12.63
N SER A 150 -3.39 3.23 12.63
CA SER A 150 -4.35 3.65 11.62
C SER A 150 -3.79 3.62 10.20
N ALA A 151 -2.50 3.89 10.00
CA ALA A 151 -1.90 3.84 8.68
C ALA A 151 -1.79 2.39 8.18
N VAL A 152 -1.36 1.48 9.05
CA VAL A 152 -1.30 0.04 8.74
C VAL A 152 -2.70 -0.52 8.50
N ALA A 153 -3.68 -0.16 9.34
CA ALA A 153 -5.07 -0.58 9.18
C ALA A 153 -5.65 -0.11 7.84
N ARG A 154 -5.36 1.12 7.40
CA ARG A 154 -5.76 1.61 6.07
C ARG A 154 -5.03 0.88 4.95
N GLY A 155 -3.76 0.52 5.13
CA GLY A 155 -2.99 -0.28 4.17
C GLY A 155 -3.60 -1.69 3.98
N LEU A 156 -3.90 -2.36 5.09
CA LEU A 156 -4.59 -3.67 5.09
C LEU A 156 -5.97 -3.55 4.42
N HIS A 157 -6.78 -2.58 4.82
CA HIS A 157 -8.10 -2.37 4.24
C HIS A 157 -8.03 -2.13 2.72
N PHE A 158 -7.09 -1.30 2.26
CA PHE A 158 -6.86 -1.05 0.84
C PHE A 158 -6.50 -2.33 0.07
N ARG A 159 -5.58 -3.13 0.59
CA ARG A 159 -5.18 -4.37 -0.08
C ARG A 159 -6.30 -5.42 -0.08
N LEU A 160 -7.08 -5.51 1.00
CA LEU A 160 -8.23 -6.42 1.09
C LEU A 160 -9.29 -6.05 0.05
N LEU A 161 -9.64 -4.76 -0.03
CA LEU A 161 -10.59 -4.26 -1.04
C LEU A 161 -10.05 -4.41 -2.47
N THR A 162 -8.74 -4.23 -2.67
CA THR A 162 -8.11 -4.47 -3.98
C THR A 162 -8.26 -5.94 -4.39
N SER A 163 -8.05 -6.88 -3.46
CA SER A 163 -8.25 -8.31 -3.70
C SER A 163 -9.70 -8.61 -4.10
N ILE A 164 -10.68 -8.07 -3.37
CA ILE A 164 -12.11 -8.23 -3.67
C ILE A 164 -12.43 -7.75 -5.10
N GLU A 165 -11.96 -6.57 -5.48
CA GLU A 165 -12.19 -5.98 -6.80
C GLU A 165 -11.57 -6.81 -7.94
N MET A 166 -10.38 -7.35 -7.72
CA MET A 166 -9.67 -8.19 -8.69
C MET A 166 -10.28 -9.59 -8.83
N ASN A 167 -10.87 -10.11 -7.76
CA ASN A 167 -11.39 -11.48 -7.69
C ASN A 167 -12.78 -11.67 -8.31
N THR A 168 -13.31 -10.65 -9.00
CA THR A 168 -14.56 -10.74 -9.76
C THR A 168 -14.52 -11.71 -10.95
N ARG A 169 -13.38 -12.38 -11.23
CA ARG A 169 -13.19 -13.12 -12.49
C ARG A 169 -12.91 -14.63 -12.42
N SER A 170 -12.50 -15.27 -11.31
CA SER A 170 -12.45 -16.76 -11.18
C SER A 170 -12.21 -17.24 -9.73
N GLU A 171 -12.90 -18.32 -9.31
CA GLU A 171 -12.76 -19.04 -8.01
C GLU A 171 -12.76 -18.18 -6.72
N PRO A 172 -13.82 -17.40 -6.46
CA PRO A 172 -13.86 -16.46 -5.34
C PRO A 172 -13.73 -17.13 -3.96
N ALA A 173 -14.25 -18.34 -3.76
CA ALA A 173 -14.31 -18.97 -2.43
C ALA A 173 -12.93 -19.32 -1.84
N ILE A 174 -12.00 -19.85 -2.66
CA ILE A 174 -10.65 -20.21 -2.20
C ILE A 174 -9.88 -18.94 -1.81
N ARG A 175 -9.92 -17.92 -2.67
CA ARG A 175 -9.23 -16.65 -2.43
C ARG A 175 -9.79 -15.89 -1.22
N ILE A 176 -11.11 -15.88 -1.03
CA ILE A 176 -11.74 -15.32 0.16
C ILE A 176 -11.21 -16.01 1.42
N ARG A 177 -11.07 -17.34 1.40
CA ARG A 177 -10.53 -18.09 2.55
C ARG A 177 -9.06 -17.76 2.83
N GLU A 178 -8.25 -17.66 1.79
CA GLU A 178 -6.83 -17.28 1.91
C GLU A 178 -6.67 -15.86 2.47
N ASP A 179 -7.45 -14.91 1.97
CA ASP A 179 -7.46 -13.54 2.48
C ASP A 179 -7.95 -13.52 3.93
N LEU A 180 -9.07 -14.17 4.25
CA LEU A 180 -9.56 -14.25 5.63
C LEU A 180 -8.45 -14.73 6.58
N ASN A 181 -7.77 -15.84 6.25
CA ASN A 181 -6.72 -16.39 7.09
C ASN A 181 -5.52 -15.44 7.22
N ARG A 182 -5.04 -14.87 6.11
CA ARG A 182 -3.89 -13.97 6.10
C ARG A 182 -4.14 -12.70 6.90
N TYR A 183 -5.27 -12.04 6.67
CA TYR A 183 -5.59 -10.78 7.30
C TYR A 183 -5.94 -10.96 8.78
N GLN A 184 -6.66 -12.02 9.13
CA GLN A 184 -6.94 -12.35 10.53
C GLN A 184 -5.63 -12.53 11.33
N LEU A 185 -4.70 -13.31 10.80
CA LEU A 185 -3.39 -13.54 11.43
C LEU A 185 -2.62 -12.23 11.65
N VAL A 186 -2.55 -11.37 10.64
CA VAL A 186 -1.83 -10.10 10.72
C VAL A 186 -2.51 -9.14 11.70
N MET A 187 -3.84 -9.02 11.64
CA MET A 187 -4.60 -8.14 12.53
C MET A 187 -4.43 -8.53 13.99
N ASP A 188 -4.60 -9.82 14.32
CA ASP A 188 -4.42 -10.31 15.69
C ASP A 188 -2.99 -10.06 16.20
N ALA A 189 -1.98 -10.23 15.33
CA ALA A 189 -0.58 -10.03 15.68
C ALA A 189 -0.21 -8.57 15.98
N ILE A 190 -0.94 -7.59 15.42
CA ILE A 190 -0.68 -6.15 15.63
C ILE A 190 -1.65 -5.48 16.60
N GLY A 191 -2.60 -6.23 17.16
CA GLY A 191 -3.58 -5.79 18.15
C GLY A 191 -4.82 -5.12 17.54
N LEU A 192 -5.26 -5.58 16.36
CA LEU A 192 -6.54 -5.24 15.72
C LEU A 192 -7.53 -6.38 15.82
#